data_AF-A0A2N5Z4M4-F1
#
_entry.id   AF-A0A2N5Z4M4-F1
#
_cell.length_a   1.000
_cell.length_b   1.000
_cell.length_c   1.000
_cell.angle_alpha   90.00
_cell.angle_beta   90.00
_cell.angle_gamma   90.00
#
_symmetry.space_group_name_H-M   'P 1'
#
loop_
_entity.id
_entity.type
_entity.pdbx_description
1 polymer ?
#
loop_
_entity_poly.entity_id
_entity_poly.type
_entity_poly.pdbx_seq_one_letter_code
_entity_poly.pdbx_strand_id
1 'polypeptide(L)'
;MNIPNPFLIDGGLSNVLEKQGCDLNHTLWSAKLLETNPEAIIQAHYTYLMAGAHCITSSSYQASAPGFKAFGHNRENSNTLILKS
;
A
#
# COMPACT_ATOMS: atom_id res chain seq x y z
N MET A 1 26.79 15.64 1.70
CA MET A 1 26.49 14.46 0.87
C MET A 1 26.40 14.91 -0.57
N ASN A 2 27.17 14.27 -1.46
CA ASN A 2 27.05 14.52 -2.89
C ASN A 2 26.09 13.44 -3.43
N ILE A 3 24.86 13.81 -3.76
CA ILE A 3 23.91 12.89 -4.39
C ILE A 3 23.96 13.20 -5.88
N PRO A 4 24.70 12.40 -6.69
CA PRO A 4 25.00 12.76 -8.08
C PRO A 4 23.76 12.82 -8.97
N ASN A 5 22.64 12.22 -8.54
CA ASN A 5 21.34 12.23 -9.21
C ASN A 5 20.20 12.29 -8.17
N PRO A 6 19.00 12.77 -8.53
CA PRO A 6 17.84 12.73 -7.62
C PRO A 6 17.52 11.31 -7.14
N PHE A 7 17.23 11.18 -5.85
CA PHE A 7 16.72 9.92 -5.29
C PHE A 7 15.21 9.81 -5.56
N LEU A 8 14.85 9.05 -6.58
CA LEU A 8 13.46 8.82 -6.97
C LEU A 8 12.71 7.94 -5.95
N ILE A 9 11.56 8.41 -5.50
CA ILE A 9 10.57 7.64 -4.75
C ILE A 9 9.42 7.21 -5.68
N ASP A 10 8.55 6.34 -5.20
CA ASP A 10 7.35 5.93 -5.92
C ASP A 10 6.29 7.03 -6.04
N GLY A 11 5.25 6.76 -6.84
CA GLY A 11 4.11 7.64 -7.04
C GLY A 11 2.85 7.16 -6.30
N GLY A 12 1.69 7.72 -6.66
CA GLY A 12 0.41 7.35 -6.06
C GLY A 12 0.07 5.87 -6.26
N LEU A 13 -0.05 5.12 -5.16
CA LEU A 13 -0.42 3.70 -5.17
C LEU A 13 -1.79 3.47 -5.82
N SER A 14 -2.76 4.36 -5.54
CA SER A 14 -4.12 4.29 -6.10
C SER A 14 -4.12 4.28 -7.63
N ASN A 15 -3.29 5.11 -8.26
CA ASN A 15 -3.24 5.24 -9.72
C ASN A 15 -2.90 3.92 -10.41
N VAL A 16 -2.01 3.12 -9.82
CA VAL A 16 -1.62 1.83 -10.38
C VAL A 16 -2.67 0.77 -10.08
N LEU A 17 -3.23 0.76 -8.86
CA LEU A 17 -4.30 -0.17 -8.48
C LEU A 17 -5.56 0.02 -9.32
N GLU A 18 -5.97 1.27 -9.59
CA GLU A 18 -7.10 1.58 -10.48
C GLU A 18 -6.82 1.11 -11.92
N LYS A 19 -5.60 1.31 -12.43
CA LYS A 19 -5.19 0.78 -13.75
C LYS A 19 -5.18 -0.74 -13.81
N GLN A 20 -4.94 -1.41 -12.69
CA GLN A 20 -5.05 -2.86 -12.55
C GLN A 20 -6.51 -3.34 -12.38
N GLY A 21 -7.48 -2.42 -12.31
CA GLY A 21 -8.90 -2.74 -12.18
C GLY A 21 -9.39 -2.93 -10.74
N CYS A 22 -8.62 -2.50 -9.73
CA CYS A 22 -9.07 -2.55 -8.34
C CYS A 22 -10.16 -1.50 -8.08
N ASP A 23 -11.24 -1.92 -7.42
CA ASP A 23 -12.26 -0.99 -6.91
C ASP A 23 -11.79 -0.38 -5.58
N LEU A 24 -11.52 0.93 -5.60
CA LEU A 24 -11.05 1.69 -4.43
C LEU A 24 -12.17 2.49 -3.74
N ASN A 25 -13.45 2.22 -4.04
CA ASN A 25 -14.60 2.87 -3.40
C ASN A 25 -14.84 2.38 -1.96
N HIS A 26 -13.83 2.56 -1.12
CA HIS A 26 -13.86 2.19 0.29
C HIS A 26 -12.95 3.13 1.09
N THR A 27 -13.42 3.59 2.25
CA THR A 27 -12.69 4.57 3.07
C THR A 27 -11.31 4.07 3.52
N LEU A 28 -11.13 2.76 3.67
CA LEU A 28 -9.84 2.10 3.93
C LEU A 28 -9.42 1.17 2.77
N TRP A 29 -9.52 1.61 1.53
CA TRP A 29 -9.25 0.76 0.36
C TRP A 29 -7.85 0.10 0.42
N SER A 30 -6.82 0.81 0.89
CA SER A 30 -5.45 0.25 0.93
C SER A 30 -5.35 -0.85 1.97
N ALA A 31 -5.98 -0.61 3.13
CA ALA A 31 -6.02 -1.55 4.24
C ALA A 31 -6.87 -2.79 3.91
N LYS A 32 -7.96 -2.63 3.16
CA LYS A 32 -8.82 -3.73 2.69
C LYS A 32 -8.06 -4.64 1.72
N LEU A 33 -7.31 -4.06 0.78
CA LEU A 33 -6.54 -4.83 -0.20
C LEU A 33 -5.44 -5.68 0.44
N LEU A 34 -4.91 -5.29 1.61
CA LEU A 34 -3.95 -6.14 2.36
C LEU A 34 -4.52 -7.49 2.75
N GLU A 35 -5.82 -7.55 3.01
CA GLU A 35 -6.53 -8.80 3.29
C GLU A 35 -7.04 -9.45 2.00
N THR A 36 -7.72 -8.69 1.15
CA THR A 36 -8.51 -9.28 0.05
C THR A 36 -7.71 -9.51 -1.22
N ASN A 37 -6.67 -8.73 -1.49
CA ASN A 37 -5.86 -8.85 -2.71
C ASN A 37 -4.45 -8.25 -2.54
N PRO A 38 -3.59 -8.86 -1.69
CA PRO A 38 -2.23 -8.37 -1.44
C PRO A 38 -1.34 -8.40 -2.70
N GLU A 39 -1.64 -9.28 -3.65
CA GLU A 39 -0.87 -9.39 -4.90
C GLU A 39 -1.00 -8.13 -5.77
N ALA A 40 -2.17 -7.48 -5.76
CA ALA A 40 -2.33 -6.19 -6.45
C ALA A 40 -1.41 -5.11 -5.87
N ILE A 41 -1.23 -5.07 -4.54
CA ILE A 41 -0.32 -4.14 -3.87
C ILE A 41 1.13 -4.44 -4.27
N ILE A 42 1.53 -5.72 -4.27
CA ILE A 42 2.87 -6.16 -4.70
C ILE A 42 3.13 -5.74 -6.14
N GLN A 43 2.21 -6.02 -7.06
CA GLN A 43 2.34 -5.67 -8.47
C GLN A 43 2.37 -4.15 -8.67
N ALA A 44 1.64 -3.39 -7.86
CA ALA A 44 1.65 -1.93 -7.91
C ALA A 44 3.01 -1.35 -7.47
N HIS A 45 3.59 -1.82 -6.37
CA HIS A 45 4.95 -1.44 -5.97
C HIS A 45 5.99 -1.88 -6.99
N TYR A 46 5.86 -3.10 -7.53
CA TYR A 46 6.75 -3.61 -8.57
C TYR A 46 6.73 -2.73 -9.82
N THR A 47 5.56 -2.19 -10.19
CA THR A 47 5.44 -1.25 -11.31
C THR A 47 6.29 0.01 -11.10
N TYR A 48 6.34 0.54 -9.87
CA TYR A 48 7.19 1.70 -9.56
C TYR A 48 8.68 1.36 -9.52
N LEU A 49 9.05 0.19 -8.99
CA LEU A 49 10.42 -0.30 -9.03
C LEU A 49 10.92 -0.43 -10.48
N MET A 50 10.11 -1.01 -11.36
CA MET A 50 10.42 -1.14 -12.78
C MET A 50 10.47 0.20 -13.53
N ALA A 51 9.78 1.22 -13.03
CA ALA A 51 9.83 2.58 -13.55
C ALA A 51 11.06 3.37 -13.06
N GLY A 52 11.89 2.81 -12.17
CA GLY A 52 13.12 3.42 -11.66
C GLY A 52 13.02 4.03 -10.27
N ALA A 53 11.96 3.75 -9.50
CA ALA A 53 11.93 4.14 -8.10
C ALA A 53 13.03 3.42 -7.31
N HIS A 54 13.78 4.19 -6.50
CA HIS A 54 14.80 3.64 -5.60
C HIS A 54 14.23 3.26 -4.24
N CYS A 55 13.06 3.82 -3.90
CA CYS A 55 12.34 3.53 -2.67
C CYS A 55 10.84 3.47 -2.96
N ILE A 56 10.19 2.51 -2.33
CA ILE A 56 8.73 2.38 -2.32
C ILE A 56 8.22 2.68 -0.92
N THR A 57 7.03 3.26 -0.84
CA THR A 57 6.33 3.51 0.42
C THR A 57 5.39 2.35 0.74
N SER A 58 5.31 1.93 2.00
CA SER A 58 4.35 0.88 2.37
C SER A 58 2.91 1.34 2.19
N SER A 59 1.99 0.39 2.03
CA SER A 59 0.54 0.64 1.92
C SER A 59 -0.13 0.96 3.28
N SER A 60 0.65 1.48 4.21
CA SER A 60 0.31 1.65 5.63
C SER A 60 -0.47 2.93 5.96
N TYR A 61 -0.66 3.85 5.00
CA TYR A 61 -1.29 5.16 5.24
C TYR A 61 -2.65 5.05 5.94
N GLN A 62 -3.46 4.04 5.58
CA GLN A 62 -4.78 3.80 6.18
C GLN A 62 -4.79 2.60 7.15
N ALA A 63 -3.67 1.88 7.29
CA ALA A 63 -3.56 0.68 8.11
C ALA A 63 -3.31 1.05 9.58
N SER A 64 -4.38 1.15 10.38
CA SER A 64 -4.28 1.51 11.80
C SER A 64 -5.17 0.62 12.66
N ALA A 65 -4.77 0.37 13.92
CA ALA A 65 -5.56 -0.45 14.83
C ALA A 65 -7.00 0.10 15.06
N PRO A 66 -7.23 1.43 15.22
CA PRO A 66 -8.59 1.96 15.27
C PRO A 66 -9.36 1.78 13.97
N GLY A 67 -8.69 1.96 12.82
CA GLY A 67 -9.27 1.72 11.50
C GLY A 67 -9.75 0.28 11.38
N PHE A 68 -8.85 -0.69 11.52
CA PHE A 68 -9.18 -2.11 11.43
C PHE A 68 -10.24 -2.57 12.45
N LYS A 69 -10.23 -2.02 13.67
CA LYS A 69 -11.28 -2.30 14.66
C LYS A 69 -12.66 -1.86 14.19
N ALA A 70 -12.78 -0.70 13.52
CA ALA A 70 -14.04 -0.23 12.95
C ALA A 70 -14.58 -1.16 11.84
N PHE A 71 -13.70 -1.97 11.24
CA PHE A 71 -14.05 -2.99 10.23
C PHE A 71 -14.12 -4.42 10.79
N GLY A 72 -14.17 -4.58 12.12
CA GLY A 72 -14.42 -5.86 12.77
C GLY A 72 -13.17 -6.70 13.06
N HIS A 73 -11.96 -6.18 12.84
CA HIS A 73 -10.75 -6.88 13.23
C HIS A 73 -10.46 -6.73 14.74
N ASN A 74 -9.94 -7.81 15.32
CA ASN A 74 -9.34 -7.76 16.66
C ASN A 74 -7.93 -7.14 16.59
N ARG A 75 -7.31 -6.95 17.77
CA ARG A 75 -5.97 -6.35 17.88
C ARG A 75 -4.88 -7.19 17.20
N GLU A 76 -4.95 -8.51 17.30
CA GLU A 76 -3.94 -9.40 16.71
C GLU A 76 -3.97 -9.33 15.18
N ASN A 77 -5.16 -9.48 14.58
CA ASN A 77 -5.35 -9.34 13.14
C ASN A 77 -4.96 -7.95 12.65
N SER A 78 -5.28 -6.89 13.41
CA SER A 78 -4.86 -5.53 13.07
C SER A 78 -3.34 -5.41 13.00
N ASN A 79 -2.62 -5.96 13.99
CA ASN A 79 -1.15 -5.94 13.99
C ASN A 79 -0.58 -6.74 12.81
N THR A 80 -1.16 -7.90 12.50
CA THR A 80 -0.75 -8.71 11.35
C THR A 80 -0.92 -7.93 10.05
N LEU A 81 -2.04 -7.24 9.85
CA LEU A 81 -2.28 -6.44 8.64
C LEU A 81 -1.36 -5.23 8.55
N ILE A 82 -1.05 -4.55 9.66
CA ILE A 82 -0.06 -3.46 9.68
C ILE A 82 1.35 -3.98 9.33
N LEU A 83 1.74 -5.16 9.81
CA LEU A 83 3.04 -5.74 9.45
C LEU A 83 3.11 -6.20 8.00
N LYS A 84 1.97 -6.48 7.37
CA LYS A 84 1.86 -6.87 5.96
C LYS A 84 1.83 -5.67 5.01
N SER A 85 1.54 -4.46 5.53
CA SER A 85 1.31 -3.24 4.74
C SER A 85 2.54 -2.73 4.03
#